data_AF-A0A1Q9EDD7-F1
#
_entry.id   AF-A0A1Q9EDD7-F1
#
_cell.length_a   1.000
_cell.length_b   1.000
_cell.length_c   1.000
_cell.angle_alpha   90.00
_cell.angle_beta   90.00
_cell.angle_gamma   90.00
#
_symmetry.space_group_name_H-M   'P 1'
#
loop_
_entity.id
_entity.type
_entity.pdbx_description
1 polymer ?
#
loop_
_entity_poly.entity_id
_entity_poly.type
_entity_poly.pdbx_seq_one_letter_code
_entity_poly.pdbx_strand_id
1 'polypeptide(L)'
;MGVCWLQSGVSLEDSMLAARASVCTMLPRATSCGSRSGLSLLRSSIGGLGHPRHTQDGNGGIAIGPGRPLVGRGSACCWSCTPAGGAALLALGCSAGRARRPARGLASGAVVLNATLDRAPILYLSDPCSCTQLAERRDGWMCGDDECLVDEEEDGKHANMADAPTAAREVADAMNNAAPDLRDIPICLSSESSDGGEIIVIGNPGPDPKKACLKALGIRKMCEDETIGEKTDSDPELIGVWATAFVETLNTTGKLKNGFNDDDPEEEEEKEEDLEEAGNQKQIVALTEIMNEKLQKHFLFNFTDEIVTAPVIYGGYASDGSIVGVLSSRVWT
;
A
#
# COMPACT_ATOMS: atom_id res chain seq x y z
N MET A 1 37.62 -31.01 -40.81
CA MET A 1 38.31 -30.20 -39.78
C MET A 1 37.24 -29.70 -38.84
N GLY A 2 37.09 -30.37 -37.70
CA GLY A 2 36.11 -30.05 -36.67
C GLY A 2 36.77 -29.32 -35.50
N VAL A 3 36.06 -28.40 -34.88
CA VAL A 3 36.45 -27.77 -33.62
C VAL A 3 35.30 -27.99 -32.64
N CYS A 4 35.48 -28.96 -31.75
CA CYS A 4 34.65 -29.16 -30.56
C CYS A 4 35.03 -28.12 -29.52
N TRP A 5 34.05 -27.41 -28.98
CA TRP A 5 34.18 -26.73 -27.69
C TRP A 5 33.57 -27.63 -26.61
N LEU A 6 34.44 -28.25 -25.82
CA LEU A 6 34.12 -28.73 -24.48
C LEU A 6 34.33 -27.55 -23.53
N GLN A 7 33.33 -27.17 -22.76
CA GLN A 7 33.57 -26.42 -21.53
C GLN A 7 32.65 -26.90 -20.42
N SER A 8 33.30 -27.04 -19.27
CA SER A 8 33.01 -27.93 -18.17
C SER A 8 31.98 -27.33 -17.22
N GLY A 9 31.11 -28.18 -16.69
CA GLY A 9 30.32 -27.85 -15.51
C GLY A 9 31.20 -27.73 -14.28
N VAL A 10 30.97 -26.69 -13.49
CA VAL A 10 31.34 -26.63 -12.08
C VAL A 10 30.08 -26.18 -11.33
N SER A 11 29.65 -27.03 -10.42
CA SER A 11 28.51 -26.83 -9.52
C SER A 11 28.88 -25.86 -8.40
N LEU A 12 27.89 -25.09 -7.96
CA LEU A 12 27.89 -24.29 -6.74
C LEU A 12 28.30 -25.09 -5.50
N GLU A 13 28.84 -24.34 -4.53
CA GLU A 13 28.99 -24.55 -3.08
C GLU A 13 30.46 -24.28 -2.65
N ASP A 14 30.64 -23.52 -1.56
CA ASP A 14 31.91 -23.07 -0.93
C ASP A 14 32.49 -21.67 -1.23
N SER A 15 31.72 -20.58 -1.11
CA SER A 15 32.30 -19.24 -0.81
C SER A 15 31.29 -18.25 -0.24
N MET A 16 30.78 -18.48 0.98
CA MET A 16 30.26 -17.40 1.84
C MET A 16 30.40 -17.79 3.31
N LEU A 17 31.61 -17.68 3.84
CA LEU A 17 31.89 -17.83 5.27
C LEU A 17 33.13 -17.01 5.63
N ALA A 18 32.98 -15.69 5.77
CA ALA A 18 33.82 -14.84 6.61
C ALA A 18 33.29 -13.39 6.65
N ALA A 19 33.40 -12.79 7.84
CA ALA A 19 33.28 -11.36 8.15
C ALA A 19 31.89 -10.76 8.39
N ARG A 20 31.17 -11.28 9.39
CA ARG A 20 30.36 -10.43 10.28
C ARG A 20 31.27 -9.90 11.39
N ALA A 21 31.81 -8.69 11.21
CA ALA A 21 32.38 -7.90 12.30
C ALA A 21 31.37 -6.80 12.65
N SER A 22 30.80 -6.94 13.84
CA SER A 22 29.96 -5.95 14.50
C SER A 22 30.75 -4.66 14.71
N VAL A 23 30.32 -3.56 14.10
CA VAL A 23 30.76 -2.22 14.45
C VAL A 23 29.56 -1.54 15.11
N CYS A 24 29.54 -1.64 16.44
CA CYS A 24 28.68 -0.86 17.31
C CYS A 24 29.33 0.53 17.45
N THR A 25 28.90 1.50 16.65
CA THR A 25 29.36 2.88 16.78
C THR A 25 28.63 3.52 17.96
N MET A 26 29.31 3.56 19.10
CA MET A 26 28.90 4.41 20.24
C MET A 26 28.99 5.89 19.82
N LEU A 27 27.84 6.56 19.75
CA LEU A 27 27.77 8.01 19.70
C LEU A 27 28.06 8.59 21.09
N PRO A 28 28.93 9.62 21.22
CA PRO A 28 29.15 10.28 22.50
C PRO A 28 28.03 11.27 22.81
N ARG A 29 27.48 11.13 24.03
CA ARG A 29 26.68 12.16 24.72
C ARG A 29 27.45 13.48 24.77
N ALA A 30 26.97 14.50 24.08
CA ALA A 30 27.40 15.88 24.29
C ALA A 30 26.54 16.51 25.40
N THR A 31 27.21 16.89 26.48
CA THR A 31 26.67 17.63 27.61
C THR A 31 26.38 19.09 27.25
N SER A 32 25.33 19.60 27.88
CA SER A 32 24.87 20.99 27.93
C SER A 32 25.96 22.06 28.04
N CYS A 33 25.75 23.19 27.37
CA CYS A 33 26.08 24.51 27.92
C CYS A 33 25.20 25.58 27.28
N GLY A 34 24.47 26.34 28.10
CA GLY A 34 23.53 27.36 27.65
C GLY A 34 24.13 28.75 27.47
N SER A 35 23.41 29.59 26.73
CA SER A 35 23.27 31.06 26.91
C SER A 35 22.40 31.60 25.77
N ARG A 36 21.17 32.03 26.07
CA ARG A 36 20.75 33.41 26.39
C ARG A 36 20.42 34.27 25.15
N SER A 37 19.17 34.73 25.19
CA SER A 37 18.63 36.02 24.72
C SER A 37 18.54 36.31 23.23
N GLY A 38 17.29 36.43 22.76
CA GLY A 38 16.92 37.00 21.47
C GLY A 38 15.40 37.21 21.35
N LEU A 39 14.81 37.95 22.30
CA LEU A 39 13.45 38.50 22.16
C LEU A 39 13.38 39.37 20.90
N SER A 40 12.55 38.99 19.93
CA SER A 40 12.01 39.92 18.93
C SER A 40 10.49 39.83 18.91
N LEU A 41 9.89 40.87 19.47
CA LEU A 41 8.48 41.20 19.39
C LEU A 41 8.16 41.66 17.96
N LEU A 42 7.26 40.96 17.27
CA LEU A 42 6.49 41.54 16.17
C LEU A 42 5.01 41.49 16.53
N ARG A 43 4.59 42.57 17.20
CA ARG A 43 3.21 43.06 17.22
C ARG A 43 3.07 44.11 16.13
N SER A 44 2.09 43.96 15.24
CA SER A 44 1.31 44.98 14.50
C SER A 44 0.56 44.23 13.39
N SER A 45 -0.72 44.39 13.08
CA SER A 45 -1.73 45.35 13.48
C SER A 45 -3.09 44.75 13.10
N ILE A 46 -3.99 44.52 14.07
CA ILE A 46 -5.39 44.15 13.79
C ILE A 46 -6.16 45.46 13.63
N GLY A 47 -6.43 45.83 12.38
CA GLY A 47 -7.37 46.90 12.03
C GLY A 47 -8.78 46.33 11.97
N GLY A 48 -9.61 46.70 12.94
CA GLY A 48 -11.05 46.46 12.89
C GLY A 48 -11.79 47.50 12.05
N LEU A 49 -13.01 47.12 11.61
CA LEU A 49 -14.27 47.88 11.64
C LEU A 49 -15.17 47.45 10.47
N GLY A 50 -16.42 47.06 10.77
CA GLY A 50 -17.48 47.05 9.75
C GLY A 50 -18.60 46.03 9.96
N HIS A 51 -19.38 46.14 11.04
CA HIS A 51 -20.74 45.60 11.06
C HIS A 51 -21.66 46.43 10.16
N PRO A 52 -22.63 45.79 9.51
CA PRO A 52 -23.99 46.32 9.59
C PRO A 52 -24.99 45.25 10.02
N ARG A 53 -25.81 45.65 11.00
CA ARG A 53 -27.07 45.01 11.36
C ARG A 53 -28.03 45.10 10.17
N HIS A 54 -28.69 44.00 9.83
CA HIS A 54 -30.00 44.07 9.20
C HIS A 54 -30.93 43.04 9.85
N THR A 55 -31.78 43.55 10.74
CA THR A 55 -33.06 42.94 11.11
C THR A 55 -34.04 43.15 9.97
N GLN A 56 -34.73 42.09 9.54
CA GLN A 56 -36.11 42.24 9.07
C GLN A 56 -36.89 40.95 9.25
N ASP A 57 -37.98 41.09 9.99
CA ASP A 57 -39.03 40.13 10.24
C ASP A 57 -39.73 39.69 8.95
N GLY A 58 -40.10 38.41 8.86
CA GLY A 58 -40.80 37.85 7.71
C GLY A 58 -41.60 36.61 8.10
N ASN A 59 -42.68 36.86 8.84
CA ASN A 59 -43.70 35.91 9.27
C ASN A 59 -44.57 35.43 8.08
N GLY A 60 -44.78 34.11 7.96
CA GLY A 60 -45.75 33.48 7.04
C GLY A 60 -45.41 32.00 6.91
N GLY A 61 -46.27 31.01 7.16
CA GLY A 61 -47.72 31.00 7.15
C GLY A 61 -48.13 29.66 6.53
N ILE A 62 -48.48 28.72 7.40
CA ILE A 62 -49.20 27.44 7.24
C ILE A 62 -49.73 27.10 5.83
N ALA A 63 -49.42 25.89 5.35
CA ALA A 63 -50.33 25.12 4.49
C ALA A 63 -50.20 23.61 4.77
N ILE A 64 -51.10 23.09 5.61
CA ILE A 64 -51.41 21.66 5.76
C ILE A 64 -52.46 21.33 4.70
N GLY A 65 -52.17 20.36 3.83
CA GLY A 65 -53.11 19.84 2.83
C GLY A 65 -53.00 18.32 2.71
N PRO A 66 -54.11 17.56 2.55
CA PRO A 66 -54.18 16.15 2.93
C PRO A 66 -54.10 15.17 1.74
N GLY A 67 -53.78 13.91 2.05
CA GLY A 67 -54.43 12.75 1.41
C GLY A 67 -53.59 11.86 0.49
N ARG A 68 -53.16 10.71 1.04
CA ARG A 68 -53.28 9.29 0.56
C ARG A 68 -53.56 9.02 -0.94
N PRO A 69 -53.16 7.87 -1.55
CA PRO A 69 -53.12 6.54 -0.91
C PRO A 69 -52.01 5.54 -1.33
N LEU A 70 -51.99 4.47 -0.54
CA LEU A 70 -51.33 3.17 -0.71
C LEU A 70 -51.61 2.48 -2.05
N VAL A 71 -50.55 2.13 -2.79
CA VAL A 71 -50.40 1.01 -3.74
C VAL A 71 -48.88 0.81 -3.87
N GLY A 72 -48.23 -0.35 -3.82
CA GLY A 72 -48.60 -1.75 -3.77
C GLY A 72 -47.39 -2.55 -4.27
N ARG A 73 -47.16 -3.71 -3.66
CA ARG A 73 -46.54 -4.92 -4.26
C ARG A 73 -45.12 -4.83 -4.83
N GLY A 74 -44.21 -5.47 -4.08
CA GLY A 74 -43.56 -6.71 -4.53
C GLY A 74 -42.21 -6.59 -5.22
N SER A 75 -41.18 -7.14 -4.59
CA SER A 75 -40.42 -8.26 -5.17
C SER A 75 -39.46 -8.83 -4.13
N ALA A 76 -39.76 -10.02 -3.62
CA ALA A 76 -38.84 -10.81 -2.84
C ALA A 76 -38.09 -11.73 -3.82
N CYS A 77 -36.81 -11.52 -4.01
CA CYS A 77 -35.94 -12.45 -4.72
C CYS A 77 -35.42 -13.49 -3.72
N CYS A 78 -36.16 -14.58 -3.55
CA CYS A 78 -35.64 -15.82 -2.98
C CYS A 78 -34.78 -16.52 -4.04
N TRP A 79 -33.48 -16.65 -3.80
CA TRP A 79 -32.64 -17.64 -4.48
C TRP A 79 -32.32 -18.75 -3.49
N SER A 80 -33.14 -19.79 -3.53
CA SER A 80 -32.85 -21.09 -2.94
C SER A 80 -32.73 -22.10 -4.07
N CYS A 81 -31.50 -22.51 -4.40
CA CYS A 81 -31.23 -23.66 -5.24
C CYS A 81 -30.29 -24.60 -4.50
N THR A 82 -30.87 -25.50 -3.71
CA THR A 82 -30.29 -26.80 -3.37
C THR A 82 -30.78 -27.83 -4.38
N PRO A 83 -29.90 -28.70 -4.88
CA PRO A 83 -30.28 -30.06 -5.19
C PRO A 83 -29.63 -31.03 -4.21
N ALA A 84 -30.51 -31.76 -3.52
CA ALA A 84 -30.19 -33.00 -2.84
C ALA A 84 -30.13 -34.15 -3.87
N GLY A 85 -29.24 -35.11 -3.60
CA GLY A 85 -29.15 -36.41 -4.29
C GLY A 85 -27.68 -36.70 -4.63
N GLY A 86 -27.07 -37.82 -4.28
CA GLY A 86 -27.52 -39.05 -3.64
C GLY A 86 -26.48 -40.12 -3.94
N ALA A 87 -26.33 -41.08 -3.01
CA ALA A 87 -25.83 -42.44 -3.18
C ALA A 87 -24.37 -42.68 -3.67
N ALA A 88 -23.54 -43.06 -2.69
CA ALA A 88 -22.71 -44.27 -2.62
C ALA A 88 -22.33 -45.04 -3.91
N LEU A 89 -21.04 -45.35 -4.07
CA LEU A 89 -20.61 -46.72 -4.40
C LEU A 89 -19.14 -46.99 -4.03
N LEU A 90 -18.97 -48.05 -3.23
CA LEU A 90 -17.73 -48.73 -2.90
C LEU A 90 -17.08 -49.32 -4.16
N ALA A 91 -15.76 -49.17 -4.28
CA ALA A 91 -14.95 -50.11 -5.06
C ALA A 91 -13.54 -50.23 -4.43
N LEU A 92 -13.42 -51.23 -3.54
CA LEU A 92 -12.15 -51.84 -3.16
C LEU A 92 -11.63 -52.64 -4.37
N GLY A 93 -10.57 -52.13 -5.00
CA GLY A 93 -9.85 -52.81 -6.07
C GLY A 93 -8.39 -53.03 -5.67
N CYS A 94 -8.11 -54.18 -5.04
CA CYS A 94 -6.75 -54.72 -4.96
C CYS A 94 -6.32 -55.18 -6.36
N SER A 95 -5.25 -54.60 -6.93
CA SER A 95 -4.54 -55.20 -8.06
C SER A 95 -3.05 -55.25 -7.79
N ALA A 96 -2.56 -56.48 -7.63
CA ALA A 96 -1.16 -56.82 -7.48
C ALA A 96 -0.36 -56.54 -8.76
N GLY A 97 0.88 -56.10 -8.56
CA GLY A 97 2.05 -56.63 -9.25
C GLY A 97 2.20 -56.34 -10.75
N ARG A 98 2.98 -55.31 -11.08
CA ARG A 98 3.93 -55.38 -12.21
C ARG A 98 5.05 -54.37 -12.02
N ALA A 99 6.24 -54.87 -11.68
CA ALA A 99 7.48 -54.12 -11.76
C ALA A 99 7.76 -53.74 -13.22
N ARG A 100 7.34 -52.54 -13.62
CA ARG A 100 7.77 -51.91 -14.87
C ARG A 100 8.97 -51.01 -14.56
N ARG A 101 10.06 -51.26 -15.28
CA ARG A 101 11.25 -50.40 -15.30
C ARG A 101 10.83 -48.95 -15.60
N PRO A 102 11.34 -47.95 -14.87
CA PRO A 102 11.00 -46.55 -15.12
C PRO A 102 11.64 -46.15 -16.46
N ALA A 103 10.81 -46.07 -17.50
CA ALA A 103 11.19 -45.34 -18.70
C ALA A 103 11.34 -43.87 -18.29
N ARG A 104 12.55 -43.33 -18.39
CA ARG A 104 12.82 -41.90 -18.27
C ARG A 104 12.15 -41.20 -19.46
N GLY A 105 10.84 -40.97 -19.35
CA GLY A 105 10.14 -40.08 -20.25
C GLY A 105 10.65 -38.68 -20.00
N LEU A 106 11.28 -38.08 -21.01
CA LEU A 106 11.41 -36.63 -21.06
C LEU A 106 9.99 -36.08 -21.08
N ALA A 107 9.44 -35.76 -19.91
CA ALA A 107 8.22 -34.99 -19.79
C ALA A 107 8.52 -33.65 -20.46
N SER A 108 8.03 -33.49 -21.68
CA SER A 108 8.02 -32.23 -22.40
C SER A 108 7.03 -31.33 -21.66
N GLY A 109 7.48 -30.77 -20.53
CA GLY A 109 6.78 -29.70 -19.84
C GLY A 109 6.76 -28.52 -20.79
N ALA A 110 5.58 -28.15 -21.26
CA ALA A 110 5.40 -26.92 -22.02
C ALA A 110 5.84 -25.77 -21.11
N VAL A 111 7.05 -25.25 -21.35
CA VAL A 111 7.52 -24.02 -20.72
C VAL A 111 6.70 -22.90 -21.34
N VAL A 112 5.72 -22.40 -20.60
CA VAL A 112 4.98 -21.20 -20.99
C VAL A 112 5.95 -20.03 -20.82
N LEU A 113 6.53 -19.58 -21.94
CA LEU A 113 7.29 -18.34 -22.00
C LEU A 113 6.31 -17.18 -21.89
N ASN A 114 6.24 -16.58 -20.69
CA ASN A 114 5.50 -15.36 -20.50
C ASN A 114 6.38 -14.19 -20.95
N ALA A 115 6.15 -13.68 -22.16
CA ALA A 115 6.81 -12.47 -22.62
C ALA A 115 6.19 -11.27 -21.90
N THR A 116 6.89 -10.74 -20.89
CA THR A 116 6.54 -9.46 -20.26
C THR A 116 6.84 -8.34 -21.26
N LEU A 117 5.79 -7.82 -21.90
CA LEU A 117 5.87 -6.55 -22.60
C LEU A 117 6.17 -5.47 -21.56
N ASP A 118 7.18 -4.65 -21.83
CA ASP A 118 7.59 -3.52 -20.98
C ASP A 118 6.49 -2.45 -21.00
N ARG A 119 5.44 -2.68 -20.20
CA ARG A 119 4.30 -1.79 -20.03
C ARG A 119 4.54 -0.95 -18.79
N ALA A 120 4.18 0.33 -18.87
CA ALA A 120 4.21 1.20 -17.71
C ALA A 120 3.31 0.65 -16.58
N PRO A 121 3.71 0.80 -15.31
CA PRO A 121 2.87 0.51 -14.17
C PRO A 121 1.55 1.29 -14.24
N ILE A 122 0.43 0.64 -13.92
CA ILE A 122 -0.90 1.25 -13.90
C ILE A 122 -1.47 1.11 -12.49
N LEU A 123 -1.76 2.25 -11.85
CA LEU A 123 -2.46 2.28 -10.57
C LEU A 123 -3.98 2.17 -10.80
N TYR A 124 -4.61 1.24 -10.09
CA TYR A 124 -6.05 1.04 -10.07
C TYR A 124 -6.60 1.42 -8.70
N LEU A 125 -7.64 2.26 -8.69
CA LEU A 125 -8.27 2.81 -7.49
C LEU A 125 -9.76 2.51 -7.46
N SER A 126 -10.32 2.48 -6.24
CA SER A 126 -11.77 2.36 -6.03
C SER A 126 -12.54 3.55 -6.64
N ASP A 127 -11.98 4.75 -6.48
CA ASP A 127 -12.46 6.00 -7.06
C ASP A 127 -11.35 6.62 -7.92
N PRO A 128 -11.36 6.40 -9.24
CA PRO A 128 -10.31 6.87 -10.14
C PRO A 128 -10.19 8.39 -10.17
N CYS A 129 -8.98 8.87 -9.92
CA CYS A 129 -8.62 10.27 -9.96
C CYS A 129 -7.29 10.47 -10.70
N SER A 130 -6.85 11.71 -10.85
CA SER A 130 -5.49 11.99 -11.30
C SER A 130 -4.48 11.84 -10.16
N CYS A 131 -3.18 11.83 -10.49
CA CYS A 131 -2.11 11.76 -9.50
C CYS A 131 -2.17 12.95 -8.52
N THR A 132 -2.39 14.16 -9.05
CA THR A 132 -2.51 15.38 -8.23
C THR A 132 -3.72 15.30 -7.30
N GLN A 133 -4.87 14.86 -7.80
CA GLN A 133 -6.08 14.67 -6.99
C GLN A 133 -5.91 13.60 -5.91
N LEU A 134 -5.15 12.54 -6.21
CA LEU A 134 -4.84 11.50 -5.23
C LEU A 134 -3.99 12.07 -4.10
N ALA A 135 -2.94 12.84 -4.44
CA ALA A 135 -2.08 13.49 -3.45
C ALA A 135 -2.85 14.50 -2.59
N GLU A 136 -3.68 15.37 -3.20
CA GLU A 136 -4.51 16.34 -2.48
C GLU A 136 -5.49 15.68 -1.50
N ARG A 137 -6.08 14.54 -1.87
CA ARG A 137 -6.98 13.77 -1.01
C ARG A 137 -6.25 13.16 0.20
N ARG A 138 -4.93 13.08 0.14
CA ARG A 138 -4.05 12.31 1.03
C ARG A 138 -3.02 13.25 1.68
N ASP A 139 -3.55 14.31 2.30
CA ASP A 139 -2.81 15.39 3.00
C ASP A 139 -1.81 16.20 2.16
N GLY A 140 -1.83 16.07 0.83
CA GLY A 140 -0.95 16.80 -0.07
C GLY A 140 0.49 16.33 0.06
N TRP A 141 0.94 15.47 -0.87
CA TRP A 141 2.33 15.01 -0.86
C TRP A 141 3.28 16.12 -1.26
N MET A 142 4.18 16.50 -0.34
CA MET A 142 4.97 17.73 -0.43
C MET A 142 6.46 17.49 -0.18
N CYS A 143 7.26 18.21 -0.95
CA CYS A 143 8.70 18.34 -0.88
C CYS A 143 9.01 19.70 -0.26
N GLY A 144 9.44 19.74 1.00
CA GLY A 144 9.54 21.01 1.73
C GLY A 144 8.16 21.64 1.99
N ASP A 145 8.13 22.97 2.06
CA ASP A 145 6.95 23.70 2.56
C ASP A 145 5.82 23.87 1.52
N ASP A 146 6.13 23.94 0.22
CA ASP A 146 5.14 24.36 -0.78
C ASP A 146 5.18 23.58 -2.12
N GLU A 147 6.10 22.61 -2.31
CA GLU A 147 6.24 21.94 -3.61
C GLU A 147 5.56 20.56 -3.64
N CYS A 148 4.62 20.35 -4.57
CA CYS A 148 3.99 19.05 -4.75
C CYS A 148 4.99 17.98 -5.23
N LEU A 149 4.91 16.76 -4.70
CA LEU A 149 5.71 15.61 -5.16
C LEU A 149 5.24 15.01 -6.48
N VAL A 150 4.03 15.32 -6.91
CA VAL A 150 3.46 14.79 -8.16
C VAL A 150 3.92 15.64 -9.34
N ASP A 151 4.23 14.98 -10.45
CA ASP A 151 4.50 15.66 -11.72
C ASP A 151 3.18 16.12 -12.37
N GLU A 152 2.90 17.42 -12.31
CA GLU A 152 1.69 18.00 -12.90
C GLU A 152 1.67 17.93 -14.44
N GLU A 153 2.84 17.86 -15.09
CA GLU A 153 2.93 17.72 -16.55
C GLU A 153 2.58 16.29 -17.00
N GLU A 154 2.88 15.31 -16.14
CA GLU A 154 2.54 13.90 -16.31
C GLU A 154 1.38 13.45 -15.40
N ASP A 155 0.41 14.34 -15.12
CA ASP A 155 -0.77 14.06 -14.28
C ASP A 155 -1.75 13.06 -14.97
N GLY A 156 -1.32 11.80 -14.99
CA GLY A 156 -2.04 10.67 -15.55
C GLY A 156 -3.30 10.36 -14.74
N LYS A 157 -4.34 9.86 -15.42
CA LYS A 157 -5.52 9.32 -14.73
C LYS A 157 -5.27 7.89 -14.31
N HIS A 158 -5.50 7.61 -13.03
CA HIS A 158 -5.53 6.25 -12.52
C HIS A 158 -6.71 5.48 -13.11
N ALA A 159 -6.56 4.15 -13.21
CA ALA A 159 -7.58 3.26 -13.74
C ALA A 159 -8.59 2.86 -12.67
N ASN A 160 -9.74 2.33 -13.10
CA ASN A 160 -10.76 1.82 -12.19
C ASN A 160 -10.41 0.42 -11.66
N MET A 161 -10.58 0.18 -10.36
CA MET A 161 -10.38 -1.14 -9.74
C MET A 161 -11.13 -2.28 -10.46
N ALA A 162 -12.28 -1.99 -11.08
CA ALA A 162 -13.00 -2.96 -11.90
C ALA A 162 -12.20 -3.48 -13.11
N ASP A 163 -11.24 -2.71 -13.62
CA ASP A 163 -10.37 -3.06 -14.74
C ASP A 163 -9.03 -3.68 -14.29
N ALA A 164 -8.80 -3.80 -12.98
CA ALA A 164 -7.57 -4.37 -12.44
C ALA A 164 -7.42 -5.86 -12.83
N PRO A 165 -6.18 -6.38 -12.89
CA PRO A 165 -5.92 -7.80 -13.12
C PRO A 165 -6.74 -8.69 -12.18
N THR A 166 -7.38 -9.73 -12.72
CA THR A 166 -8.40 -10.51 -11.99
C THR A 166 -7.90 -11.03 -10.64
N ALA A 167 -6.70 -11.61 -10.58
CA ALA A 167 -6.18 -12.17 -9.33
C ALA A 167 -5.90 -11.06 -8.30
N ALA A 168 -5.30 -9.95 -8.74
CA ALA A 168 -5.08 -8.78 -7.88
C ALA A 168 -6.38 -8.16 -7.37
N ARG A 169 -7.39 -8.03 -8.24
CA ARG A 169 -8.73 -7.50 -7.89
C ARG A 169 -9.43 -8.37 -6.85
N GLU A 170 -9.38 -9.69 -6.98
CA GLU A 170 -9.95 -10.61 -5.98
C GLU A 170 -9.30 -10.48 -4.60
N VAL A 171 -8.00 -10.17 -4.54
CA VAL A 171 -7.33 -9.85 -3.27
C VAL A 171 -7.79 -8.50 -2.74
N ALA A 172 -7.83 -7.47 -3.60
CA ALA A 172 -8.30 -6.15 -3.22
C ALA A 172 -9.73 -6.15 -2.68
N ASP A 173 -10.65 -6.89 -3.33
CA ASP A 173 -12.04 -7.06 -2.88
C ASP A 173 -12.10 -7.75 -1.51
N ALA A 174 -11.25 -8.77 -1.29
CA ALA A 174 -11.18 -9.44 0.01
C ALA A 174 -10.67 -8.49 1.10
N MET A 175 -9.63 -7.70 0.81
CA MET A 175 -9.10 -6.69 1.73
C MET A 175 -10.16 -5.63 2.07
N ASN A 176 -10.85 -5.10 1.05
CA ASN A 176 -11.90 -4.09 1.24
C ASN A 176 -13.09 -4.62 2.05
N ASN A 177 -13.44 -5.90 1.92
CA ASN A 177 -14.49 -6.53 2.74
C ASN A 177 -14.05 -6.77 4.20
N ALA A 178 -12.74 -6.97 4.44
CA ALA A 178 -12.20 -7.18 5.78
C ALA A 178 -12.06 -5.88 6.57
N ALA A 179 -11.84 -4.76 5.87
CA ALA A 179 -11.72 -3.43 6.45
C ALA A 179 -12.57 -2.40 5.67
N PRO A 180 -13.90 -2.43 5.80
CA PRO A 180 -14.77 -1.49 5.07
C PRO A 180 -14.57 -0.02 5.51
N ASP A 181 -14.11 0.21 6.74
CA ASP A 181 -13.91 1.54 7.30
C ASP A 181 -12.44 1.98 7.20
N LEU A 182 -11.63 1.32 6.35
CA LEU A 182 -10.19 1.55 6.25
C LEU A 182 -9.83 3.02 6.00
N ARG A 183 -10.68 3.77 5.31
CA ARG A 183 -10.49 5.20 5.05
C ARG A 183 -10.47 6.08 6.31
N ASP A 184 -11.07 5.60 7.39
CA ASP A 184 -11.17 6.30 8.68
C ASP A 184 -10.19 5.73 9.73
N ILE A 185 -9.42 4.69 9.38
CA ILE A 185 -8.48 4.02 10.28
C ILE A 185 -7.06 4.55 10.03
N PRO A 186 -6.43 5.24 11.00
CA PRO A 186 -5.04 5.69 10.86
C PRO A 186 -4.10 4.52 10.60
N ILE A 187 -3.34 4.58 9.49
CA ILE A 187 -2.41 3.50 9.13
C ILE A 187 -1.02 3.80 9.67
N CYS A 188 -0.50 5.00 9.45
CA CYS A 188 0.84 5.39 9.89
C CYS A 188 0.82 5.97 11.32
N LEU A 189 0.91 5.09 12.33
CA LEU A 189 0.78 5.46 13.75
C LEU A 189 1.86 6.41 14.27
N SER A 190 3.02 6.45 13.61
CA SER A 190 4.16 7.31 13.98
C SER A 190 4.11 8.70 13.34
N SER A 191 3.02 9.04 12.64
CA SER A 191 2.87 10.27 11.87
C SER A 191 1.77 11.17 12.48
N GLU A 192 1.90 12.49 12.31
CA GLU A 192 0.87 13.45 12.72
C GLU A 192 -0.37 13.44 11.80
N SER A 193 -0.30 12.72 10.69
CA SER A 193 -1.42 12.51 9.78
C SER A 193 -2.51 11.64 10.42
N SER A 194 -3.76 12.08 10.28
CA SER A 194 -4.96 11.29 10.54
C SER A 194 -5.50 10.59 9.29
N ASP A 195 -4.72 10.54 8.21
CA ASP A 195 -5.10 9.91 6.95
C ASP A 195 -5.27 8.41 7.14
N GLY A 196 -6.42 7.88 6.68
CA GLY A 196 -6.67 6.45 6.71
C GLY A 196 -6.06 5.72 5.51
N GLY A 197 -6.43 4.47 5.31
CA GLY A 197 -5.92 3.66 4.19
C GLY A 197 -6.79 3.69 2.92
N GLU A 198 -6.19 3.33 1.78
CA GLU A 198 -6.87 2.89 0.57
C GLU A 198 -6.32 1.58 0.07
N ILE A 199 -7.20 0.67 -0.36
CA ILE A 199 -6.76 -0.49 -1.11
C ILE A 199 -6.42 -0.07 -2.54
N ILE A 200 -5.20 -0.40 -2.98
CA ILE A 200 -4.71 -0.11 -4.33
C ILE A 200 -4.22 -1.37 -5.04
N VAL A 201 -4.21 -1.33 -6.37
CA VAL A 201 -3.53 -2.33 -7.22
C VAL A 201 -2.60 -1.62 -8.18
N ILE A 202 -1.35 -2.08 -8.31
CA ILE A 202 -0.44 -1.66 -9.37
C ILE A 202 -0.22 -2.83 -10.33
N GLY A 203 -0.84 -2.74 -11.51
CA GLY A 203 -0.66 -3.71 -12.59
C GLY A 203 0.59 -3.41 -13.41
N ASN A 204 1.20 -4.45 -13.98
CA ASN A 204 2.47 -4.36 -14.72
C ASN A 204 3.60 -3.66 -13.92
N PRO A 205 3.86 -4.00 -12.65
CA PRO A 205 4.83 -3.27 -11.84
C PRO A 205 6.28 -3.40 -12.34
N GLY A 206 6.58 -4.44 -13.12
CA GLY A 206 7.95 -4.76 -13.51
C GLY A 206 8.73 -5.41 -12.35
N PRO A 207 10.07 -5.54 -12.48
CA PRO A 207 10.89 -6.25 -11.50
C PRO A 207 11.23 -5.43 -10.25
N ASP A 208 11.10 -4.11 -10.31
CA ASP A 208 11.52 -3.18 -9.24
C ASP A 208 10.27 -2.51 -8.61
N PRO A 209 9.87 -2.91 -7.38
CA PRO A 209 8.70 -2.34 -6.72
C PRO A 209 8.86 -0.85 -6.42
N LYS A 210 10.09 -0.36 -6.17
CA LYS A 210 10.35 1.06 -5.90
C LYS A 210 10.00 1.88 -7.13
N LYS A 211 10.56 1.53 -8.29
CA LYS A 211 10.25 2.18 -9.57
C LYS A 211 8.78 2.02 -9.96
N ALA A 212 8.17 0.87 -9.63
CA ALA A 212 6.75 0.63 -9.88
C ALA A 212 5.87 1.63 -9.11
N CYS A 213 6.10 1.78 -7.80
CA CYS A 213 5.32 2.67 -6.94
C CYS A 213 5.51 4.14 -7.37
N LEU A 214 6.76 4.57 -7.55
CA LEU A 214 7.07 5.95 -7.97
C LEU A 214 6.37 6.33 -9.29
N LYS A 215 6.43 5.46 -10.30
CA LYS A 215 5.77 5.70 -11.59
C LYS A 215 4.24 5.64 -11.49
N ALA A 216 3.71 4.67 -10.75
CA ALA A 216 2.26 4.48 -10.62
C ALA A 216 1.58 5.64 -9.88
N LEU A 217 2.29 6.26 -8.92
CA LEU A 217 1.84 7.42 -8.15
C LEU A 217 2.12 8.76 -8.84
N GLY A 218 2.80 8.76 -9.99
CA GLY A 218 3.16 10.00 -10.70
C GLY A 218 4.17 10.87 -9.95
N ILE A 219 5.04 10.29 -9.13
CA ILE A 219 6.03 11.04 -8.35
C ILE A 219 7.10 11.60 -9.29
N ARG A 220 7.32 12.91 -9.26
CA ARG A 220 8.36 13.58 -10.05
C ARG A 220 9.76 13.12 -9.63
N LYS A 221 10.72 13.11 -10.56
CA LYS A 221 12.10 12.71 -10.27
C LYS A 221 12.89 13.79 -9.52
N MET A 222 12.66 15.05 -9.89
CA MET A 222 13.43 16.19 -9.39
C MET A 222 12.47 17.20 -8.74
N CYS A 223 12.93 17.83 -7.66
CA CYS A 223 12.34 19.00 -7.04
C CYS A 223 13.22 20.24 -7.30
N GLU A 224 12.73 21.45 -7.02
CA GLU A 224 13.56 22.65 -7.18
C GLU A 224 14.63 22.74 -6.08
N ASP A 225 14.38 22.11 -4.94
CA ASP A 225 15.38 21.94 -3.89
C ASP A 225 16.48 20.95 -4.31
N GLU A 226 17.64 21.49 -4.68
CA GLU A 226 18.81 20.72 -5.09
C GLU A 226 19.45 19.90 -3.94
N THR A 227 19.07 20.16 -2.68
CA THR A 227 19.62 19.44 -1.52
C THR A 227 18.99 18.07 -1.30
N ILE A 228 17.80 17.84 -1.87
CA ILE A 228 17.05 16.60 -1.68
C ILE A 228 17.62 15.49 -2.57
N GLY A 229 17.94 14.36 -1.95
CA GLY A 229 18.50 13.21 -2.66
C GLY A 229 19.92 13.45 -3.18
N GLU A 230 20.74 14.25 -2.48
CA GLU A 230 22.17 14.41 -2.77
C GLU A 230 22.87 13.03 -2.77
N LYS A 231 23.09 12.52 -3.99
CA LYS A 231 23.93 11.37 -4.41
C LYS A 231 24.10 10.26 -3.37
N THR A 232 23.19 9.30 -3.40
CA THR A 232 23.54 7.94 -2.96
C THR A 232 24.23 7.20 -4.11
N ASP A 233 25.25 6.38 -3.83
CA ASP A 233 26.02 5.61 -4.82
C ASP A 233 25.20 4.50 -5.53
N SER A 234 23.86 4.52 -5.46
CA SER A 234 23.04 3.31 -5.49
C SER A 234 22.32 3.03 -6.81
N ASP A 235 21.93 4.03 -7.60
CA ASP A 235 21.39 3.84 -8.96
C ASP A 235 21.38 5.20 -9.69
N PRO A 236 22.07 5.37 -10.83
CA PRO A 236 22.07 6.63 -11.57
C PRO A 236 20.68 7.04 -12.10
N GLU A 237 19.69 6.13 -12.15
CA GLU A 237 18.31 6.44 -12.52
C GLU A 237 17.47 7.00 -11.36
N LEU A 238 17.92 6.81 -10.10
CA LEU A 238 17.23 7.28 -8.90
C LEU A 238 17.92 8.55 -8.39
N ILE A 239 17.49 9.69 -8.91
CA ILE A 239 18.00 11.02 -8.56
C ILE A 239 16.91 11.83 -7.84
N GLY A 240 17.30 12.86 -7.09
CA GLY A 240 16.38 13.79 -6.44
C GLY A 240 15.40 13.09 -5.50
N VAL A 241 14.11 13.40 -5.64
CA VAL A 241 13.01 12.81 -4.85
C VAL A 241 12.97 11.29 -4.96
N TRP A 242 13.36 10.70 -6.09
CA TRP A 242 13.36 9.24 -6.23
C TRP A 242 14.48 8.57 -5.42
N ALA A 243 15.55 9.30 -5.10
CA ALA A 243 16.63 8.79 -4.27
C ALA A 243 16.20 8.61 -2.80
N THR A 244 15.26 9.43 -2.32
CA THR A 244 14.75 9.41 -0.94
C THR A 244 13.72 8.30 -0.69
N ALA A 245 13.10 7.77 -1.73
CA ALA A 245 12.23 6.59 -1.61
C ALA A 245 13.03 5.33 -1.23
N PHE A 246 12.43 4.41 -0.49
CA PHE A 246 13.01 3.11 -0.18
C PHE A 246 11.94 2.02 -0.12
N VAL A 247 12.39 0.77 -0.25
CA VAL A 247 11.54 -0.41 -0.11
C VAL A 247 12.18 -1.35 0.91
N GLU A 248 11.46 -1.62 1.99
CA GLU A 248 11.85 -2.57 3.02
C GLU A 248 11.03 -3.84 2.92
N THR A 249 11.66 -4.98 3.24
CA THR A 249 10.93 -6.24 3.32
C THR A 249 10.06 -6.26 4.58
N LEU A 250 8.78 -6.53 4.41
CA LEU A 250 7.81 -6.60 5.51
C LEU A 250 7.59 -8.05 5.92
N ASN A 251 7.67 -8.37 7.21
CA ASN A 251 7.35 -9.69 7.73
C ASN A 251 5.92 -9.73 8.29
N THR A 252 4.93 -10.02 7.44
CA THR A 252 3.52 -10.07 7.86
C THR A 252 3.21 -11.23 8.80
N THR A 253 3.96 -12.34 8.74
CA THR A 253 3.72 -13.50 9.60
C THR A 253 3.95 -13.18 11.07
N GLY A 254 4.92 -12.31 11.37
CA GLY A 254 5.16 -11.82 12.72
C GLY A 254 4.12 -10.81 13.22
N LYS A 255 3.32 -10.25 12.31
CA LYS A 255 2.39 -9.14 12.56
C LYS A 255 0.91 -9.58 12.63
N LEU A 256 0.62 -10.88 12.67
CA LEU A 256 -0.76 -11.39 12.70
C LEU A 256 -1.54 -11.04 13.98
N LYS A 257 -0.87 -10.65 15.07
CA LYS A 257 -1.53 -10.23 16.30
C LYS A 257 -1.88 -8.74 16.32
N ASN A 258 -0.96 -7.92 15.84
CA ASN A 258 -1.02 -6.47 16.01
C ASN A 258 -1.24 -5.70 14.70
N GLY A 259 -1.34 -6.41 13.58
CA GLY A 259 -1.51 -5.79 12.28
C GLY A 259 -0.20 -5.33 11.64
N PHE A 260 -0.23 -5.09 10.33
CA PHE A 260 0.95 -4.80 9.53
C PHE A 260 1.63 -3.45 9.87
N ASN A 261 0.91 -2.53 10.51
CA ASN A 261 1.34 -1.16 10.81
C ASN A 261 1.90 -0.98 12.22
N ASP A 262 1.90 -2.02 13.07
CA ASP A 262 2.54 -1.96 14.38
C ASP A 262 4.03 -2.28 14.26
N ASP A 263 4.87 -1.38 14.77
CA ASP A 263 6.33 -1.47 14.73
C ASP A 263 6.93 -1.99 16.04
N ASP A 264 6.16 -2.07 17.13
CA ASP A 264 6.65 -2.53 18.44
C ASP A 264 5.88 -3.76 18.95
N PRO A 265 6.40 -4.99 18.74
CA PRO A 265 5.76 -6.19 19.25
C PRO A 265 5.95 -6.41 20.76
N GLU A 266 6.75 -5.58 21.46
CA GLU A 266 7.11 -5.79 22.88
C GLU A 266 6.36 -4.84 23.83
N GLU A 267 5.75 -3.76 23.35
CA GLU A 267 4.91 -2.84 24.14
C GLU A 267 3.45 -3.34 24.30
N GLU A 268 3.24 -4.59 24.71
CA GLU A 268 1.95 -5.07 25.24
C GLU A 268 1.71 -4.51 26.68
N GLU A 269 1.94 -3.21 26.90
CA GLU A 269 1.47 -2.58 28.13
C GLU A 269 -0.07 -2.55 28.10
N GLU A 270 -0.70 -3.01 29.19
CA GLU A 270 -2.15 -3.05 29.40
C GLU A 270 -2.78 -1.65 29.27
N LYS A 271 -2.90 -1.13 28.05
CA LYS A 271 -3.68 0.05 27.75
C LYS A 271 -5.13 -0.39 27.87
N GLU A 272 -5.90 0.31 28.69
CA GLU A 272 -7.36 0.19 28.69
C GLU A 272 -7.84 0.67 27.31
N GLU A 273 -7.90 -0.25 26.34
CA GLU A 273 -8.25 0.06 24.95
C GLU A 273 -9.66 0.66 24.91
N ASP A 274 -9.76 1.88 24.37
CA ASP A 274 -11.05 2.45 24.02
C ASP A 274 -11.74 1.53 22.99
N LEU A 275 -13.04 1.30 23.15
CA LEU A 275 -13.80 0.35 22.32
C LEU A 275 -13.70 0.63 20.81
N GLU A 276 -13.44 1.88 20.43
CA GLU A 276 -13.25 2.31 19.03
C GLU A 276 -11.88 1.85 18.49
N GLU A 277 -10.82 1.97 19.28
CA GLU A 277 -9.47 1.53 18.91
C GLU A 277 -9.42 0.01 18.72
N ALA A 278 -10.11 -0.73 19.59
CA ALA A 278 -10.27 -2.18 19.45
C ALA A 278 -11.03 -2.60 18.17
N GLY A 279 -11.90 -1.75 17.63
CA GLY A 279 -12.62 -1.99 16.38
C GLY A 279 -11.71 -1.83 15.17
N ASN A 280 -10.97 -0.73 15.12
CA ASN A 280 -10.01 -0.42 14.07
C ASN A 280 -8.91 -1.49 14.00
N GLN A 281 -8.39 -1.89 15.16
CA GLN A 281 -7.33 -2.88 15.27
C GLN A 281 -7.73 -4.25 14.69
N LYS A 282 -8.97 -4.68 14.89
CA LYS A 282 -9.48 -5.93 14.29
C LYS A 282 -9.51 -5.90 12.77
N GLN A 283 -9.84 -4.75 12.18
CA GLN A 283 -9.87 -4.59 10.72
C GLN A 283 -8.45 -4.67 10.14
N ILE A 284 -7.47 -4.04 10.79
CA ILE A 284 -6.06 -4.11 10.38
C ILE A 284 -5.50 -5.53 10.52
N VAL A 285 -5.82 -6.24 11.61
CA VAL A 285 -5.42 -7.65 11.79
C VAL A 285 -6.01 -8.52 10.67
N ALA A 286 -7.30 -8.35 10.36
CA ALA A 286 -7.95 -9.10 9.28
C ALA A 286 -7.34 -8.80 7.90
N LEU A 287 -6.98 -7.54 7.62
CA LEU A 287 -6.21 -7.19 6.42
C LEU A 287 -4.86 -7.89 6.37
N THR A 288 -4.16 -7.93 7.50
CA THR A 288 -2.83 -8.55 7.62
C THR A 288 -2.90 -10.04 7.36
N GLU A 289 -3.94 -10.72 7.85
CA GLU A 289 -4.21 -12.13 7.52
C GLU A 289 -4.36 -12.35 6.01
N ILE A 290 -5.15 -11.51 5.32
CA ILE A 290 -5.36 -11.60 3.87
C ILE A 290 -4.06 -11.33 3.12
N MET A 291 -3.30 -10.31 3.51
CA MET A 291 -1.99 -10.02 2.90
C MET A 291 -1.07 -11.23 3.06
N ASN A 292 -0.98 -11.79 4.27
CA ASN A 292 -0.13 -12.94 4.56
C ASN A 292 -0.54 -14.21 3.78
N GLU A 293 -1.84 -14.44 3.59
CA GLU A 293 -2.36 -15.61 2.88
C GLU A 293 -2.23 -15.47 1.35
N LYS A 294 -2.58 -14.30 0.80
CA LYS A 294 -2.79 -14.13 -0.64
C LYS A 294 -1.65 -13.41 -1.38
N LEU A 295 -0.79 -12.70 -0.66
CA LEU A 295 0.33 -11.97 -1.24
C LEU A 295 1.67 -12.63 -0.90
N GLN A 296 2.66 -12.35 -1.74
CA GLN A 296 4.04 -12.82 -1.58
C GLN A 296 4.99 -11.64 -1.59
N LYS A 297 6.18 -11.83 -1.01
CA LYS A 297 7.25 -10.81 -0.98
C LYS A 297 6.72 -9.47 -0.48
N HIS A 298 6.14 -9.48 0.72
CA HIS A 298 5.58 -8.28 1.32
C HIS A 298 6.64 -7.22 1.51
N PHE A 299 6.24 -5.97 1.35
CA PHE A 299 7.14 -4.83 1.44
C PHE A 299 6.43 -3.59 1.99
N LEU A 300 7.25 -2.69 2.53
CA LEU A 300 6.92 -1.32 2.87
C LEU A 300 7.63 -0.41 1.87
N PHE A 301 6.87 0.37 1.12
CA PHE A 301 7.41 1.48 0.32
C PHE A 301 7.17 2.79 1.08
N ASN A 302 8.23 3.56 1.25
CA ASN A 302 8.22 4.81 2.02
C ASN A 302 9.33 5.74 1.51
N PHE A 303 9.46 6.92 2.10
CA PHE A 303 10.50 7.92 1.83
C PHE A 303 11.27 8.25 3.11
N THR A 304 12.49 8.79 2.99
CA THR A 304 13.25 9.34 4.13
C THR A 304 12.57 10.59 4.71
N ASP A 305 13.06 11.02 5.87
CA ASP A 305 12.64 12.24 6.58
C ASP A 305 12.91 13.54 5.81
N GLU A 306 13.65 13.49 4.70
CA GLU A 306 13.80 14.62 3.76
C GLU A 306 12.47 15.05 3.10
N ILE A 307 11.46 14.16 3.08
CA ILE A 307 10.15 14.44 2.49
C ILE A 307 9.12 14.66 3.61
N VAL A 308 8.57 15.87 3.67
CA VAL A 308 7.60 16.32 4.68
C VAL A 308 6.36 15.43 4.68
N THR A 309 5.63 15.41 3.56
CA THR A 309 4.42 14.57 3.42
C THR A 309 4.61 13.61 2.26
N ALA A 310 4.53 12.30 2.52
CA ALA A 310 4.84 11.28 1.52
C ALA A 310 3.84 10.11 1.54
N PRO A 311 3.60 9.46 0.38
CA PRO A 311 2.82 8.24 0.35
C PRO A 311 3.58 7.08 0.98
N VAL A 312 2.83 6.23 1.69
CA VAL A 312 3.31 4.98 2.28
C VAL A 312 2.48 3.83 1.71
N ILE A 313 3.13 2.77 1.24
CA ILE A 313 2.43 1.57 0.77
C ILE A 313 2.89 0.35 1.55
N TYR A 314 1.95 -0.31 2.20
CA TYR A 314 2.12 -1.66 2.75
C TYR A 314 1.55 -2.65 1.74
N GLY A 315 2.41 -3.40 1.07
CA GLY A 315 1.99 -4.18 -0.09
C GLY A 315 2.67 -5.53 -0.22
N GLY A 316 2.27 -6.25 -1.28
CA GLY A 316 2.89 -7.49 -1.70
C GLY A 316 2.44 -7.86 -3.11
N TYR A 317 3.03 -8.91 -3.66
CA TYR A 317 2.73 -9.40 -5.00
C TYR A 317 1.61 -10.44 -4.98
N ALA A 318 0.57 -10.23 -5.78
CA ALA A 318 -0.45 -11.23 -6.08
C ALA A 318 0.13 -12.35 -6.98
N SER A 319 -0.65 -13.42 -7.16
CA SER A 319 -0.24 -14.59 -7.96
C SER A 319 -0.01 -14.31 -9.44
N ASP A 320 -0.55 -13.20 -9.97
CA ASP A 320 -0.32 -12.72 -11.33
C ASP A 320 0.87 -11.77 -11.46
N GLY A 321 1.56 -11.47 -10.35
CA GLY A 321 2.71 -10.57 -10.30
C GLY A 321 2.34 -9.08 -10.18
N SER A 322 1.06 -8.72 -10.06
CA SER A 322 0.65 -7.35 -9.72
C SER A 322 0.94 -7.04 -8.26
N ILE A 323 1.13 -5.78 -7.92
CA ILE A 323 1.22 -5.34 -6.52
C ILE A 323 -0.20 -5.05 -6.01
N VAL A 324 -0.52 -5.52 -4.81
CA VAL A 324 -1.73 -5.14 -4.06
C VAL A 324 -1.27 -4.63 -2.70
N GLY A 325 -1.87 -3.56 -2.21
CA GLY A 325 -1.47 -3.00 -0.93
C GLY A 325 -2.44 -1.96 -0.38
N VAL A 326 -2.08 -1.45 0.80
CA VAL A 326 -2.74 -0.33 1.47
C VAL A 326 -1.89 0.91 1.26
N LEU A 327 -2.44 1.92 0.58
CA LEU A 327 -1.88 3.26 0.44
C LEU A 327 -2.35 4.14 1.60
N SER A 328 -1.43 4.86 2.22
CA SER A 328 -1.68 5.89 3.24
C SER A 328 -0.71 7.05 2.99
N SER A 329 -0.79 8.08 3.82
CA SER A 329 0.21 9.14 3.90
C SER A 329 0.88 9.15 5.25
N ARG A 330 2.10 9.71 5.28
CA ARG A 330 2.77 10.11 6.50
C ARG A 330 3.15 11.59 6.44
N VAL A 331 3.25 12.22 7.60
CA VAL A 331 3.72 13.60 7.78
C VAL A 331 4.90 13.57 8.76
N TRP A 332 6.02 14.18 8.37
CA TRP A 332 7.13 14.53 9.25
C TRP A 332 7.13 16.03 9.51
N THR A 333 7.37 16.41 10.76
CA THR A 333 7.51 17.79 11.23
C THR A 333 8.81 17.99 11.99
#